data_AF-A0A353HU63-F1
#
_entry.id   AF-A0A353HU63-F1
#
_cell.length_a   1.000
_cell.length_b   1.000
_cell.length_c   1.000
_cell.angle_alpha   90.00
_cell.angle_beta   90.00
_cell.angle_gamma   90.00
#
_symmetry.space_group_name_H-M   'P 1'
#
loop_
_entity.id
_entity.type
_entity.pdbx_description
1 polymer ?
#
loop_
_entity_poly.entity_id
_entity_poly.type
_entity_poly.pdbx_seq_one_letter_code
_entity_poly.pdbx_strand_id
1 'polypeptide(L)'
;MKEAVIRQVKSMSMSCDRVGNSLLAKFSAHGASDVCLHIPASIVFWLNKHLPVNQDPTLKVPPAPPQITGFDWDSPNNPRAISLNCRELPGKLRMHFNLDRKPDLVLVLDRSNVELLRQILIMYSRELIDLDA
;
A
#
# COMPACT_ATOMS: atom_id res chain seq x y z
N MET A 1 -12.36 -17.04 -14.08
CA MET A 1 -11.84 -16.14 -13.03
C MET A 1 -10.38 -15.85 -13.35
N LYS A 2 -9.94 -14.58 -13.48
CA LYS A 2 -8.50 -14.29 -13.56
C LYS A 2 -7.93 -14.38 -12.15
N GLU A 3 -6.84 -15.14 -11.97
CA GLU A 3 -6.16 -15.25 -10.69
C GLU A 3 -5.55 -13.91 -10.26
N ALA A 4 -5.54 -13.66 -8.95
CA ALA A 4 -4.93 -12.45 -8.40
C ALA A 4 -3.41 -12.48 -8.59
N VAL A 5 -2.84 -11.32 -8.87
CA VAL A 5 -1.39 -11.13 -8.99
C VAL A 5 -0.81 -11.03 -7.58
N ILE A 6 0.10 -11.94 -7.23
CA ILE A 6 0.76 -11.94 -5.92
C ILE A 6 2.14 -11.30 -6.03
N ARG A 7 2.47 -10.39 -5.10
CA ARG A 7 3.77 -9.73 -5.00
C ARG A 7 4.27 -9.74 -3.56
N GLN A 8 5.51 -10.20 -3.37
CA GLN A 8 6.21 -10.00 -2.10
C GLN A 8 6.87 -8.62 -2.13
N VAL A 9 6.48 -7.76 -1.20
CA VAL A 9 6.94 -6.37 -1.15
C VAL A 9 8.35 -6.33 -0.58
N LYS A 10 9.22 -5.61 -1.29
CA LYS A 10 10.59 -5.30 -0.88
C LYS A 10 10.65 -3.96 -0.14
N SER A 11 10.04 -2.93 -0.73
CA SER A 11 9.94 -1.57 -0.18
C SER A 11 8.77 -0.84 -0.85
N MET A 12 8.41 0.34 -0.34
CA MET A 12 7.28 1.11 -0.88
C MET A 12 7.47 2.62 -0.71
N SER A 13 6.78 3.38 -1.54
CA SER A 13 6.58 4.82 -1.40
C SER A 13 5.13 5.16 -1.69
N MET A 14 4.68 6.30 -1.17
CA MET A 14 3.35 6.84 -1.43
C MET A 14 3.44 8.33 -1.68
N SER A 15 2.44 8.86 -2.37
CA SER A 15 2.26 10.29 -2.64
C SER A 15 0.78 10.60 -2.59
N CYS A 16 0.41 11.71 -1.94
CA CYS A 16 -0.97 12.18 -1.87
C CYS A 16 -1.35 12.98 -3.11
N ASP A 17 -2.60 12.83 -3.57
CA ASP A 17 -3.14 13.75 -4.56
C ASP A 17 -3.31 15.16 -3.96
N ARG A 18 -3.45 16.18 -4.82
CA ARG A 18 -3.56 17.57 -4.36
C ARG A 18 -4.81 17.86 -3.54
N VAL A 19 -5.82 16.99 -3.61
CA VAL A 19 -7.14 17.21 -2.98
C VAL A 19 -7.23 16.50 -1.64
N GLY A 20 -6.41 15.48 -1.38
CA GLY A 20 -6.48 14.63 -0.20
C GLY A 20 -7.46 13.45 -0.36
N ASN A 21 -7.82 13.05 -1.57
CA ASN A 21 -8.81 11.99 -1.80
C ASN A 21 -8.19 10.59 -1.88
N SER A 22 -6.94 10.50 -2.30
CA SER A 22 -6.26 9.23 -2.52
C SER A 22 -4.74 9.36 -2.40
N LEU A 23 -4.12 8.22 -2.07
CA LEU A 23 -2.68 8.03 -2.20
C LEU A 23 -2.39 7.24 -3.47
N LEU A 24 -1.45 7.72 -4.28
CA LEU A 24 -0.75 6.86 -5.22
C LEU A 24 0.31 6.07 -4.44
N ALA A 25 0.16 4.75 -4.41
CA ALA A 25 1.10 3.86 -3.74
C ALA A 25 1.91 3.06 -4.76
N LYS A 26 3.23 3.07 -4.60
CA LYS A 26 4.18 2.33 -5.44
C LYS A 26 4.93 1.32 -4.59
N PHE A 27 4.84 0.05 -4.98
CA PHE A 27 5.45 -1.08 -4.30
C PHE A 27 6.54 -1.68 -5.16
N SER A 28 7.75 -1.75 -4.63
CA SER A 28 8.81 -2.56 -5.23
C SER A 28 8.66 -4.01 -4.78
N ALA A 29 8.85 -4.94 -5.69
CA ALA A 29 8.61 -6.37 -5.45
C ALA A 29 9.88 -7.20 -5.61
N HIS A 30 9.97 -8.31 -4.89
CA HIS A 30 11.01 -9.30 -5.13
C HIS A 30 10.78 -10.02 -6.47
N GLY A 31 11.78 -9.98 -7.35
CA GLY A 31 11.78 -10.74 -8.62
C GLY A 31 10.75 -10.29 -9.65
N ALA A 32 10.15 -9.10 -9.48
CA ALA A 32 9.15 -8.54 -10.39
C ALA A 32 9.31 -7.02 -10.49
N SER A 33 8.69 -6.43 -11.52
CA SER A 33 8.60 -4.98 -11.65
C SER A 33 7.78 -4.36 -10.52
N ASP A 34 8.03 -3.08 -10.27
CA ASP A 34 7.23 -2.29 -9.34
C ASP A 34 5.76 -2.24 -9.79
N VAL A 35 4.87 -2.07 -8.82
CA VAL A 35 3.42 -1.96 -9.03
C VAL A 35 2.90 -0.68 -8.41
N CYS A 36 2.12 0.07 -9.17
CA CYS A 36 1.45 1.29 -8.73
C CYS A 36 -0.06 1.05 -8.63
N LEU A 37 -0.71 1.60 -7.61
CA LEU A 37 -2.17 1.67 -7.53
C LEU A 37 -2.63 2.89 -6.72
N HIS A 38 -3.84 3.36 -6.99
CA HIS A 38 -4.49 4.40 -6.21
C HIS A 38 -5.26 3.78 -5.03
N ILE A 39 -4.98 4.25 -3.82
CA ILE A 39 -5.63 3.84 -2.58
C ILE A 39 -6.49 5.01 -2.08
N PRO A 40 -7.83 4.88 -2.08
CA PRO A 40 -8.73 5.88 -1.50
C PRO A 40 -8.44 6.17 -0.03
N ALA A 41 -8.68 7.41 0.40
CA ALA A 41 -8.50 7.86 1.77
C ALA A 41 -9.20 6.96 2.80
N SER A 42 -10.43 6.49 2.52
CA SER A 42 -11.17 5.59 3.41
C SER A 42 -10.42 4.28 3.74
N ILE A 43 -9.75 3.68 2.74
CA ILE A 43 -8.90 2.50 2.95
C ILE A 43 -7.67 2.87 3.78
N VAL A 44 -7.09 4.06 3.57
CA VAL A 44 -5.95 4.54 4.36
C VAL A 44 -6.33 4.73 5.83
N PHE A 45 -7.46 5.37 6.12
CA PHE A 45 -7.95 5.54 7.49
C PHE A 45 -8.32 4.22 8.15
N TRP A 46 -8.91 3.29 7.41
CA TRP A 46 -9.14 1.93 7.90
C TRP A 46 -7.82 1.24 8.24
N LEU A 47 -6.81 1.34 7.38
CA LEU A 47 -5.48 0.76 7.63
C LEU A 47 -4.80 1.37 8.86
N ASN A 48 -4.86 2.69 9.04
CA ASN A 48 -4.30 3.35 10.22
C ASN A 48 -4.89 2.81 11.54
N LYS A 49 -6.15 2.36 11.53
CA LYS A 49 -6.84 1.80 12.70
C LYS A 49 -6.58 0.30 12.91
N HIS A 50 -6.23 -0.45 11.86
CA HIS A 50 -6.22 -1.92 11.88
C HIS A 50 -4.86 -2.57 11.56
N LEU A 51 -3.85 -1.80 11.14
CA LEU A 51 -2.52 -2.35 10.93
C LEU A 51 -1.90 -2.77 12.27
N PRO A 52 -1.22 -3.94 12.32
CA PRO A 52 -0.58 -4.39 13.53
C PRO A 52 0.59 -3.47 13.88
N VAL A 53 0.74 -3.20 15.18
CA VAL A 53 1.81 -2.35 15.71
C VAL A 53 3.10 -3.15 15.84
N ASN A 54 4.22 -2.58 15.40
CA ASN A 54 5.52 -3.20 15.62
C ASN A 54 5.85 -3.32 17.12
N GLN A 55 6.23 -4.52 17.54
CA GLN A 55 6.70 -4.82 18.89
C GLN A 55 8.19 -5.22 18.91
N ASP A 56 8.83 -5.32 17.74
CA ASP A 56 10.21 -5.75 17.61
C ASP A 56 11.16 -4.53 17.54
N PRO A 57 11.98 -4.28 18.58
CA PRO A 57 12.92 -3.17 18.58
C PRO A 57 14.12 -3.39 17.65
N THR A 58 14.32 -4.61 17.15
CA THR A 58 15.44 -4.99 16.28
C THR A 58 15.07 -5.01 14.80
N LEU A 59 13.89 -4.49 14.46
CA LEU A 59 13.35 -4.52 13.12
C LEU A 59 14.28 -3.80 12.14
N LYS A 60 14.68 -4.51 11.07
CA LYS A 60 15.53 -3.94 10.02
C LYS A 60 14.70 -3.03 9.15
N VAL A 61 15.25 -1.87 8.80
CA VAL A 61 14.62 -0.96 7.84
C VAL A 61 14.57 -1.63 6.46
N PRO A 62 13.45 -1.55 5.72
CA PRO A 62 13.40 -2.01 4.34
C PRO A 62 14.45 -1.33 3.44
N PRO A 63 14.81 -1.94 2.30
CA PRO A 63 15.63 -1.28 1.30
C PRO A 63 15.05 0.06 0.83
N ALA A 64 15.86 0.85 0.13
CA ALA A 64 15.44 2.14 -0.41
C ALA A 64 14.09 2.03 -1.16
N PRO A 65 13.17 2.98 -0.93
CA PRO A 65 11.86 2.95 -1.55
C PRO A 65 11.94 3.29 -3.04
N PRO A 66 11.00 2.79 -3.87
CA PRO A 66 10.91 3.20 -5.26
C PRO A 66 10.57 4.69 -5.37
N GLN A 67 11.00 5.36 -6.43
CA GLN A 67 10.63 6.76 -6.68
C GLN A 67 9.28 6.83 -7.40
N ILE A 68 8.39 7.69 -6.90
CA ILE A 68 7.17 8.11 -7.59
C ILE A 68 7.51 9.30 -8.48
N THR A 69 7.12 9.21 -9.73
CA THR A 69 7.35 10.21 -10.78
C THR A 69 6.01 10.75 -11.30
N GLY A 70 6.05 11.83 -12.09
CA GLY A 70 4.86 12.32 -12.80
C GLY A 70 4.23 11.25 -13.71
N PHE A 71 5.06 10.42 -14.36
CA PHE A 71 4.58 9.31 -15.18
C PHE A 71 3.75 8.30 -14.40
N ASP A 72 4.11 8.05 -13.13
CA ASP A 72 3.32 7.16 -12.28
C ASP A 72 1.92 7.76 -12.03
N TRP A 73 1.81 9.07 -11.82
CA TRP A 73 0.51 9.75 -11.64
C TRP A 73 -0.34 9.78 -12.90
N ASP A 74 0.30 10.01 -14.05
CA ASP A 74 -0.38 10.15 -15.34
C ASP A 74 -0.74 8.80 -15.98
N SER A 75 -0.24 7.69 -15.44
CA SER A 75 -0.45 6.34 -15.97
C SER A 75 -1.94 5.92 -15.86
N PRO A 76 -2.67 5.79 -16.98
CA PRO A 76 -4.07 5.35 -16.96
C PRO A 76 -4.20 3.85 -16.61
N ASN A 77 -3.07 3.15 -16.54
CA ASN A 77 -3.00 1.72 -16.25
C ASN A 77 -2.99 1.42 -14.75
N ASN A 78 -2.75 2.43 -13.91
CA ASN A 78 -2.76 2.23 -12.47
C ASN A 78 -4.20 1.95 -12.02
N PRO A 79 -4.47 0.78 -11.43
CA PRO A 79 -5.79 0.45 -10.94
C PRO A 79 -6.10 1.28 -9.68
N ARG A 80 -7.40 1.40 -9.38
CA ARG A 80 -7.89 1.96 -8.12
C ARG A 80 -8.36 0.85 -7.21
N ALA A 81 -7.95 0.88 -5.95
CA ALA A 81 -8.48 -0.02 -4.93
C ALA A 81 -9.95 0.31 -4.63
N ILE A 82 -10.80 -0.71 -4.68
CA ILE A 82 -12.20 -0.63 -4.25
C ILE A 82 -12.31 -1.02 -2.78
N SER A 83 -11.66 -2.12 -2.41
CA SER A 83 -11.65 -2.63 -1.05
C SER A 83 -10.36 -3.38 -0.76
N LEU A 84 -10.10 -3.61 0.52
CA LEU A 84 -8.90 -4.31 0.98
C LEU A 84 -9.28 -5.36 2.01
N ASN A 85 -8.72 -6.56 1.88
CA ASN A 85 -8.79 -7.60 2.89
C ASN A 85 -7.38 -7.89 3.42
N CYS A 86 -7.19 -7.68 4.72
CA CYS A 86 -5.93 -7.99 5.41
C CYS A 86 -6.04 -9.33 6.13
N ARG A 87 -4.99 -10.15 6.01
CA ARG A 87 -4.83 -11.39 6.78
C ARG A 87 -3.41 -11.45 7.34
N GLU A 88 -3.31 -11.53 8.66
CA GLU A 88 -2.05 -11.79 9.32
C GLU A 88 -1.61 -13.25 9.11
N LEU A 89 -0.32 -13.41 8.87
CA LEU A 89 0.39 -14.67 8.74
C LEU A 89 1.61 -14.62 9.69
N PRO A 90 2.21 -15.76 10.06
CA PRO A 90 3.42 -15.76 10.87
C PRO A 90 4.53 -14.86 10.28
N GLY A 91 4.76 -13.71 10.93
CA GLY A 91 5.77 -12.73 10.53
C GLY A 91 5.45 -11.91 9.26
N LYS A 92 4.24 -12.01 8.71
CA LYS A 92 3.85 -11.33 7.46
C LYS A 92 2.42 -10.82 7.50
N LEU A 93 2.12 -9.79 6.73
CA LEU A 93 0.77 -9.33 6.45
C LEU A 93 0.45 -9.58 4.97
N ARG A 94 -0.65 -10.28 4.71
CA ARG A 94 -1.20 -10.44 3.36
C ARG A 94 -2.32 -9.43 3.15
N MET A 95 -2.14 -8.53 2.19
CA MET A 95 -3.09 -7.49 1.80
C MET A 95 -3.66 -7.83 0.43
N HIS A 96 -4.95 -8.16 0.35
CA HIS A 96 -5.64 -8.44 -0.90
C HIS A 96 -6.50 -7.24 -1.31
N PHE A 97 -6.01 -6.50 -2.31
CA PHE A 97 -6.71 -5.37 -2.92
C PHE A 97 -7.63 -5.86 -4.01
N ASN A 98 -8.93 -5.63 -3.81
CA ASN A 98 -9.90 -5.71 -4.89
C ASN A 98 -9.81 -4.43 -5.72
N LEU A 99 -9.61 -4.56 -7.01
CA LEU A 99 -9.32 -3.44 -7.90
C LEU A 99 -10.50 -3.14 -8.83
N ASP A 100 -10.55 -1.90 -9.34
CA ASP A 100 -11.49 -1.44 -10.37
C ASP A 100 -11.37 -2.22 -11.69
N ARG A 101 -10.24 -2.90 -11.89
CA ARG A 101 -9.94 -3.76 -13.03
C ARG A 101 -9.22 -5.01 -12.57
N LYS A 102 -9.42 -6.12 -13.31
CA LYS A 102 -8.76 -7.39 -13.04
C LYS A 102 -7.40 -7.49 -13.75
N PRO A 103 -6.45 -8.30 -13.24
CA PRO A 103 -6.55 -9.10 -12.01
C PRO A 103 -6.45 -8.27 -10.72
N ASP A 104 -6.98 -8.79 -9.62
CA ASP A 104 -6.77 -8.21 -8.29
C ASP A 104 -5.29 -8.32 -7.86
N LEU A 105 -4.90 -7.54 -6.86
CA LEU A 105 -3.52 -7.49 -6.37
C LEU A 105 -3.43 -8.00 -4.93
N VAL A 106 -2.52 -8.95 -4.70
CA VAL A 106 -2.16 -9.42 -3.37
C VAL A 106 -0.74 -8.99 -3.06
N LEU A 107 -0.58 -8.15 -2.05
CA LEU A 107 0.71 -7.78 -1.50
C LEU A 107 1.01 -8.60 -0.26
N VAL A 108 2.23 -9.12 -0.15
CA VAL A 108 2.74 -9.79 1.04
C VAL A 108 3.86 -8.96 1.61
N LEU A 109 3.64 -8.41 2.80
CA LEU A 109 4.57 -7.55 3.51
C LEU A 109 5.18 -8.34 4.66
N ASP A 110 6.49 -8.22 4.87
CA ASP A 110 7.11 -8.63 6.13
C ASP A 110 6.89 -7.56 7.21
N ARG A 111 7.28 -7.85 8.45
CA ARG A 111 7.12 -6.91 9.58
C ARG A 111 7.74 -5.54 9.30
N SER A 112 8.91 -5.51 8.68
CA SER A 112 9.62 -4.28 8.31
C SER A 112 8.81 -3.41 7.37
N ASN A 113 8.22 -4.01 6.34
CA ASN A 113 7.37 -3.31 5.39
C ASN A 113 6.02 -2.93 5.99
N VAL A 114 5.46 -3.71 6.93
CA VAL A 114 4.23 -3.32 7.64
C VAL A 114 4.46 -2.07 8.50
N GLU A 115 5.59 -2.00 9.21
CA GLU A 115 5.93 -0.82 10.00
C GLU A 115 6.21 0.41 9.11
N LEU A 116 6.91 0.23 8.00
CA LEU A 116 7.10 1.29 7.01
C LEU A 116 5.75 1.80 6.46
N LEU A 117 4.85 0.88 6.11
CA LEU A 117 3.49 1.23 5.67
C LEU A 117 2.80 2.09 6.74
N ARG A 118 2.79 1.64 7.99
CA ARG A 118 2.15 2.34 9.11
C ARG A 118 2.69 3.77 9.26
N GLN A 119 4.01 3.95 9.22
CA GLN A 119 4.65 5.26 9.32
C GLN A 119 4.24 6.20 8.18
N ILE A 120 4.22 5.70 6.94
CA ILE A 120 3.80 6.47 5.76
C ILE A 120 2.32 6.87 5.88
N LEU A 121 1.44 5.94 6.26
CA LEU A 121 0.01 6.22 6.36
C LEU A 121 -0.34 7.20 7.50
N ILE A 122 0.41 7.18 8.60
CA ILE A 122 0.28 8.18 9.68
C ILE A 122 0.74 9.57 9.19
N MET A 123 1.83 9.64 8.43
CA MET A 123 2.29 10.91 7.85
C MET A 123 1.20 11.51 6.94
N TYR A 124 0.60 10.70 6.08
CA TYR A 124 -0.44 11.15 5.16
C TYR A 124 -1.82 11.30 5.78
N SER A 125 -2.08 10.82 7.00
CA SER A 125 -3.41 10.94 7.62
C SER A 125 -3.83 12.39 7.87
N ARG A 126 -2.88 13.34 7.86
CA ARG A 126 -3.14 14.78 7.99
C ARG A 126 -3.37 15.48 6.65
N GLU A 127 -2.93 14.86 5.56
CA GLU A 127 -3.07 15.39 4.20
C GLU A 127 -4.32 14.86 3.49
N LEU A 128 -4.83 13.72 3.96
CA LEU A 128 -6.04 13.10 3.45
C LEU A 128 -7.30 13.67 4.12
N ILE A 129 -8.38 13.75 3.36
CA ILE A 129 -9.69 14.14 3.85
C ILE A 129 -10.43 12.88 4.31
N ASP A 130 -10.77 12.83 5.60
CA ASP A 130 -11.67 11.80 6.14
C ASP A 130 -13.11 12.26 5.93
N LEU A 131 -13.79 11.69 4.93
CA LEU A 131 -15.20 12.00 4.65
C LEU A 131 -16.16 11.28 5.60
N ASP A 132 -15.68 10.32 6.38
CA ASP A 132 -16.46 9.50 7.31
C ASP A 132 -16.27 9.91 8.79
N ALA A 133 -15.49 10.95 9.07
CA ALA A 133 -15.13 11.42 10.42
C ALA A 133 -16.12 12.41 11.04
#